data_AF-A0A7X4ERQ8-F1
#
_entry.id   AF-A0A7X4ERQ8-F1
#
_cell.length_a   1.000
_cell.length_b   1.000
_cell.length_c   1.000
_cell.angle_alpha   90.00
_cell.angle_beta   90.00
_cell.angle_gamma   90.00
#
_symmetry.space_group_name_H-M   'P 1'
#
loop_
_entity.id
_entity.type
_entity.pdbx_description
1 polymer ?
#
loop_
_entity_poly.entity_id
_entity_poly.type
_entity_poly.pdbx_seq_one_letter_code
_entity_poly.pdbx_strand_id
1 'polypeptide(L)'
;MLNLDTVSSKPTKQTKTTQVRHDERLAALIERAALSLGVDKSVFLRATIEREAKRVLEAQSRHVLTPEDAELFAAALDAPPTPTPRALEAARNYRARVVHAD
;
A
#
# COMPACT_ATOMS: atom_id res chain seq x y z
N MET A 1 -6.26 16.57 -3.34
CA MET A 1 -5.88 15.15 -3.48
C MET A 1 -4.71 15.06 -4.44
N LEU A 2 -3.54 14.60 -3.97
CA LEU A 2 -2.40 14.34 -4.86
C LEU A 2 -2.66 13.03 -5.60
N ASN A 3 -2.91 13.12 -6.91
CA ASN A 3 -2.99 11.97 -7.80
C ASN A 3 -1.57 11.51 -8.14
N LEU A 4 -1.15 10.35 -7.62
CA LEU A 4 0.14 9.72 -7.94
C LEU A 4 0.05 8.72 -9.10
N ASP A 5 -1.13 8.51 -9.69
CA ASP A 5 -1.33 7.52 -10.74
C ASP A 5 -1.43 8.18 -12.13
N THR A 6 -0.33 8.76 -12.60
CA THR A 6 -0.15 8.94 -14.05
C THR A 6 0.67 7.77 -14.58
N VAL A 7 0.13 6.55 -14.47
CA VAL A 7 0.70 5.39 -15.15
C VAL A 7 0.28 5.47 -16.61
N SER A 8 1.19 5.97 -17.43
CA SER A 8 1.12 6.03 -18.89
C SER A 8 0.47 4.77 -19.48
N SER A 9 -0.67 4.92 -20.15
CA SER A 9 -1.48 3.84 -20.72
C SER A 9 -0.90 3.20 -21.98
N LYS A 10 0.42 3.29 -22.21
CA LYS A 10 1.06 2.51 -23.27
C LYS A 10 1.18 1.06 -22.81
N PRO A 11 0.78 0.06 -23.61
CA PRO A 11 1.02 -1.33 -23.29
C PRO A 11 2.53 -1.56 -23.19
N THR A 12 3.03 -1.62 -21.96
CA THR A 12 4.44 -1.89 -21.68
C THR A 12 4.69 -3.38 -21.85
N LYS A 13 5.80 -3.72 -22.53
CA LYS A 13 6.19 -5.11 -22.73
C LYS A 13 6.48 -5.74 -21.36
N GLN A 14 5.83 -6.86 -21.06
CA GLN A 14 6.09 -7.65 -19.85
C GLN A 14 7.50 -8.25 -19.95
N THR A 15 8.46 -7.70 -19.20
CA THR A 15 9.89 -8.08 -19.27
C THR A 15 10.40 -8.76 -18.00
N LYS A 16 9.59 -8.82 -16.95
CA LYS A 16 9.95 -9.41 -15.65
C LYS A 16 9.18 -10.72 -15.47
N THR A 17 9.85 -11.69 -14.85
CA THR A 17 9.30 -13.03 -14.60
C THR A 17 9.43 -13.37 -13.13
N THR A 18 8.36 -13.93 -12.56
CA THR A 18 8.33 -14.47 -11.20
C THR A 18 7.96 -15.94 -11.27
N GLN A 19 8.82 -16.82 -10.74
CA GLN A 19 8.60 -18.26 -10.71
C GLN A 19 8.07 -18.68 -9.34
N VAL A 20 6.97 -19.44 -9.32
CA VAL A 20 6.34 -19.90 -8.06
C VAL A 20 6.16 -21.41 -8.12
N ARG A 21 6.94 -22.12 -7.29
CA ARG A 21 6.74 -23.56 -7.07
C ARG A 21 5.60 -23.76 -6.08
N HIS A 22 4.73 -24.72 -6.39
CA HIS A 22 3.55 -25.03 -5.58
C HIS A 22 3.20 -26.51 -5.69
N ASP A 23 2.36 -26.99 -4.79
CA ASP A 23 1.90 -28.38 -4.77
C ASP A 23 0.75 -28.63 -5.76
N GLU A 24 0.42 -29.90 -5.96
CA GLU A 24 -0.65 -30.35 -6.86
C GLU A 24 -2.02 -29.77 -6.46
N ARG A 25 -2.26 -29.64 -5.16
CA ARG A 25 -3.50 -29.09 -4.62
C ARG A 25 -3.71 -27.65 -5.09
N LEU A 26 -2.69 -26.80 -4.97
CA LEU A 26 -2.77 -25.42 -5.43
C LEU A 26 -2.86 -25.33 -6.95
N ALA A 27 -2.17 -26.21 -7.68
CA ALA A 27 -2.26 -26.28 -9.14
C ALA A 27 -3.71 -26.52 -9.60
N ALA A 28 -4.38 -27.52 -9.02
CA ALA A 28 -5.77 -27.84 -9.33
C ALA A 28 -6.75 -26.69 -8.98
N LEU A 29 -6.50 -25.96 -7.87
CA LEU A 29 -7.31 -24.80 -7.51
C LEU A 29 -7.15 -23.65 -8.51
N ILE A 30 -5.92 -23.36 -8.93
CA ILE A 30 -5.62 -22.32 -9.92
C ILE A 30 -6.32 -22.64 -11.23
N GLU A 31 -6.23 -23.88 -11.69
CA GLU A 31 -6.84 -24.31 -12.95
C GLU A 31 -8.36 -24.23 -12.92
N ARG A 32 -8.99 -24.72 -11.84
CA ARG A 32 -10.44 -24.60 -11.66
C ARG A 32 -10.90 -23.15 -11.60
N ALA A 33 -10.18 -22.28 -10.92
CA ALA A 33 -10.52 -20.87 -10.82
C ALA A 33 -10.40 -20.15 -12.17
N ALA A 34 -9.32 -20.40 -12.91
CA ALA A 34 -9.11 -19.86 -14.24
C ALA A 34 -10.22 -20.30 -15.22
N LEU A 35 -10.54 -21.61 -15.22
CA LEU A 35 -11.63 -22.18 -16.01
C LEU A 35 -12.99 -21.58 -15.66
N SER A 36 -13.29 -21.41 -14.37
CA SER A 36 -14.57 -20.84 -13.90
C SER A 36 -14.77 -19.39 -14.35
N LEU A 37 -13.67 -18.66 -14.56
CA LEU A 37 -13.68 -17.28 -15.05
C LEU A 37 -13.52 -17.20 -16.59
N GLY A 38 -13.33 -18.34 -17.28
CA GLY A 38 -13.12 -18.38 -18.73
C GLY A 38 -11.84 -17.70 -19.18
N VAL A 39 -10.78 -17.71 -18.36
CA VAL A 39 -9.50 -17.04 -18.66
C VAL A 39 -8.33 -18.02 -18.60
N ASP A 40 -7.24 -17.68 -19.29
CA ASP A 40 -6.00 -18.44 -19.19
C ASP A 40 -5.40 -18.38 -17.78
N LYS A 41 -4.72 -19.46 -17.38
CA LYS A 41 -3.99 -19.56 -16.10
C LYS A 41 -3.06 -18.36 -15.86
N SER A 42 -2.33 -17.92 -16.89
CA SER A 42 -1.40 -16.79 -16.77
C SER A 42 -2.11 -15.46 -16.55
N VAL A 43 -3.29 -15.25 -17.16
CA VAL A 43 -4.13 -14.06 -16.97
C VAL A 43 -4.69 -14.05 -15.56
N PHE A 44 -5.25 -15.19 -15.11
CA PHE A 44 -5.77 -15.36 -13.75
C PHE A 44 -4.71 -15.06 -12.68
N LEU A 45 -3.51 -15.63 -12.82
CA LEU A 45 -2.43 -15.45 -11.86
C LEU A 45 -1.97 -13.99 -11.78
N ARG A 46 -1.73 -13.34 -12.93
CA ARG A 46 -1.32 -11.92 -12.95
C ARG A 46 -2.35 -11.02 -12.28
N ALA A 47 -3.63 -11.17 -12.63
CA ALA A 47 -4.70 -10.36 -12.06
C ALA A 47 -4.85 -10.59 -10.55
N THR A 48 -4.70 -11.84 -10.10
CA THR A 48 -4.81 -12.18 -8.68
C THR A 48 -3.63 -11.65 -7.87
N ILE A 49 -2.40 -11.77 -8.38
CA ILE A 49 -1.20 -11.21 -7.75
C ILE A 49 -1.29 -9.69 -7.69
N GLU A 50 -1.72 -9.03 -8.77
CA GLU A 50 -1.88 -7.57 -8.78
C GLU A 50 -2.92 -7.11 -7.76
N ARG A 51 -4.09 -7.75 -7.73
CA ARG A 51 -5.16 -7.43 -6.78
C ARG A 51 -4.69 -7.58 -5.33
N GLU A 52 -3.98 -8.68 -5.04
CA GLU A 52 -3.50 -8.94 -3.69
C GLU A 52 -2.39 -7.97 -3.27
N ALA A 53 -1.46 -7.66 -4.18
CA ALA A 53 -0.43 -6.66 -3.93
C ALA A 53 -1.06 -5.28 -3.62
N LYS A 54 -2.04 -4.84 -4.41
CA LYS A 54 -2.80 -3.62 -4.16
C LYS A 54 -3.49 -3.65 -2.80
N ARG A 55 -4.17 -4.74 -2.47
CA ARG A 55 -4.86 -4.92 -1.18
C ARG A 55 -3.90 -4.77 0.01
N VAL A 56 -2.73 -5.39 -0.05
CA VAL A 56 -1.71 -5.30 1.01
C VAL A 56 -1.19 -3.87 1.16
N LEU A 57 -0.85 -3.20 0.06
CA LEU A 57 -0.36 -1.82 0.09
C LEU A 57 -1.43 -0.83 0.59
N GLU A 58 -2.68 -1.02 0.19
CA GLU A 58 -3.80 -0.21 0.69
C GLU A 58 -4.05 -0.42 2.19
N ALA A 59 -4.03 -1.68 2.65
CA ALA A 59 -4.20 -1.98 4.07
C ALA A 59 -3.08 -1.38 4.94
N GLN A 60 -1.86 -1.30 4.43
CA GLN A 60 -0.74 -0.69 5.14
C GLN A 60 -0.80 0.84 5.13
N SER A 61 -1.31 1.44 4.06
CA SER A 61 -1.35 2.90 3.89
C SER A 61 -2.57 3.57 4.52
N ARG A 62 -3.61 2.81 4.87
CA ARG A 62 -4.84 3.34 5.46
C ARG A 62 -4.89 3.03 6.96
N HIS A 63 -5.01 4.08 7.76
CA HIS A 63 -5.36 3.96 9.17
C HIS A 63 -6.87 4.03 9.30
N VAL A 64 -7.49 2.96 9.79
CA VAL A 64 -8.93 2.94 10.12
C VAL A 64 -9.06 3.41 11.56
N LEU A 65 -9.68 4.57 11.75
CA LEU A 65 -9.97 5.12 13.07
C LEU A 65 -11.28 4.55 13.60
N THR A 66 -11.36 4.37 14.92
CA THR A 66 -12.65 4.20 15.60
C THR A 66 -13.47 5.48 15.45
N PRO A 67 -14.81 5.45 15.62
CA PRO A 67 -15.61 6.66 15.61
C PRO A 67 -15.10 7.73 16.59
N GLU A 68 -14.69 7.31 17.79
CA GLU A 68 -14.15 8.17 18.83
C GLU A 68 -12.81 8.81 18.41
N ASP A 69 -11.90 8.02 17.84
CA ASP A 69 -10.62 8.54 17.32
C ASP A 69 -10.82 9.49 16.14
N ALA A 70 -11.82 9.21 15.29
CA ALA A 70 -12.14 10.05 14.14
C ALA A 70 -12.67 11.43 14.56
N GLU A 71 -13.51 11.49 15.59
CA GLU A 71 -13.99 12.75 16.17
C GLU A 71 -12.84 13.57 16.78
N LEU A 72 -11.97 12.92 17.56
CA LEU A 72 -10.79 13.56 18.14
C LEU A 72 -9.83 14.08 17.07
N PHE A 73 -9.61 13.28 16.03
CA PHE A 73 -8.76 13.66 14.90
C PHE A 73 -9.34 14.85 14.12
N ALA A 74 -10.64 14.84 13.83
CA ALA A 74 -11.31 15.94 13.14
C ALA A 74 -11.25 17.24 13.95
N ALA A 75 -11.54 17.19 15.25
CA ALA A 75 -11.44 18.35 16.13
C ALA A 75 -10.01 18.91 16.19
N ALA A 76 -8.99 18.05 16.15
CA ALA A 76 -7.59 18.47 16.11
C ALA A 76 -7.17 19.11 14.78
N LEU A 77 -7.88 18.85 13.67
CA LEU A 77 -7.65 19.56 12.40
C LEU A 77 -8.23 20.97 12.42
N ASP A 78 -9.42 21.14 13.00
CA ASP A 78 -10.09 22.44 13.13
C ASP A 78 -9.44 23.34 14.17
N ALA A 79 -8.97 22.74 15.28
CA ALA A 79 -8.25 23.42 16.35
C ALA A 79 -6.92 22.71 16.65
N PRO A 80 -5.85 22.98 15.88
CA PRO A 80 -4.55 22.34 16.07
C PRO A 80 -4.00 22.57 17.48
N PRO A 81 -3.60 21.50 18.20
CA PRO A 81 -3.05 21.65 19.54
C PRO A 81 -1.67 22.32 19.50
N THR A 82 -1.34 23.07 20.54
CA THR A 82 0.00 23.64 20.69
C THR A 82 1.03 22.52 20.87
N PRO A 83 2.18 22.55 20.17
CA PRO A 83 3.24 21.56 20.34
C PRO A 83 3.69 21.44 21.79
N THR A 84 3.89 20.22 22.27
CA THR A 84 4.37 19.99 23.63
C THR A 84 5.84 20.43 23.78
N PRO A 85 6.30 20.77 24.99
CA PRO A 85 7.71 21.12 25.22
C PRO A 85 8.68 20.04 24.73
N ARG A 86 8.31 18.77 24.91
CA ARG A 86 9.09 17.61 24.43
C ARG A 86 9.13 17.53 22.90
N ALA A 87 8.04 17.83 22.21
CA ALA A 87 8.03 17.89 20.74
C ALA A 87 8.94 19.01 20.22
N LEU A 88 8.93 20.18 20.87
CA LEU A 88 9.79 21.31 20.53
C LEU A 88 11.28 20.96 20.73
N GLU A 89 11.62 20.28 21.82
CA GLU A 89 12.98 19.81 22.08
C GLU A 89 13.45 18.77 21.05
N ALA A 90 12.61 17.78 20.74
CA ALA A 90 12.91 16.79 19.71
C ALA A 90 13.16 17.45 18.34
N ALA A 91 12.36 18.46 17.97
CA ALA A 91 12.56 19.21 16.74
C ALA A 91 13.89 19.99 16.71
N ARG A 92 14.31 20.60 17.85
CA ARG A 92 15.64 21.24 17.97
C ARG A 92 16.77 20.24 17.82
N ASN A 93 16.67 19.09 18.49
CA ASN A 93 17.68 18.03 18.45
C ASN A 93 17.82 17.44 17.04
N TYR A 94 16.71 17.24 16.33
CA TYR A 94 16.72 16.78 14.95
C TYR A 94 17.43 17.77 14.03
N ARG A 95 17.10 19.07 14.12
CA ARG A 95 17.77 20.12 13.32
C ARG A 95 19.27 20.16 13.56
N ALA A 96 19.72 20.08 14.82
CA ALA A 96 21.14 20.04 15.13
C ALA A 96 21.84 18.82 14.52
N ARG A 97 21.20 17.63 14.55
CA ARG A 97 21.79 16.41 13.96
C ARG A 97 21.87 16.44 12.44
N VAL A 98 20.84 16.93 11.76
CA VAL A 98 20.80 16.96 10.28
C VAL A 98 21.73 18.04 9.71
N VAL A 99 21.90 19.17 10.41
CA VAL A 99 22.82 20.25 9.99
C VAL A 99 24.29 19.87 10.19
N HIS A 100 24.60 18.87 11.02
CA HIS A 100 25.96 18.37 11.26
C HIS A 100 26.23 17.01 10.59
N ALA A 101 25.33 16.55 9.72
CA ALA A 101 25.50 15.32 8.95
C ALA A 101 25.92 15.67 7.50
N ASP A 102 27.16 16.17 7.38
CA ASP A 102 27.94 16.15 6.13
C ASP A 102 29.11 15.16 6.31
#